data_AF-A0A0E3RUZ0-F1
#
_entry.id   AF-A0A0E3RUZ0-F1
#
_cell.length_a   1.000
_cell.length_b   1.000
_cell.length_c   1.000
_cell.angle_alpha   90.00
_cell.angle_beta   90.00
_cell.angle_gamma   90.00
#
_symmetry.space_group_name_H-M   'P 1'
#
loop_
_entity.id
_entity.type
_entity.pdbx_description
1 polymer ?
#
loop_
_entity_poly.entity_id
_entity_poly.type
_entity_poly.pdbx_seq_one_letter_code
_entity_poly.pdbx_strand_id
1 'polypeptide(L)'
;MNLKRSNAIALAIFVLTLILTLAGTCTATSFEIRGTPLDTGSTDSQNISWDFRSFGAFAFNANKYSNFINGSGEHLYFKDKGNNPALGKDNPLASTIDEGELVYTTKQYQSKYKVFSEEENVTKVSFFYTLSLFGKPYCAIDNDTTNLAKMLYQQDESDKKTLKEGETWDIAGGYSLTLNGIDVDGEKCYFSLYKNNTELETAVVSTDGTIDDRIFTADDEFGDNVSHIYFITFVDSVFASTDTDFTVFKYTWLIEKDNPLSIESGDEFGNFEVDRALENQIVMSNSNAITINVDADSKTNITDEWHFKTSDAGKGSNGGYVIFPAKTITLGDQTPSAAMIGTSGTNTSASISDSVQMQEGNRTQTKAITENDSETTEEIPRTSDGLQNKAEIPVDDSNEAVASSGFGGFLSIFSLASIVYCFKRGRV
;
A
#
# COMPACT_ATOMS: atom_id res chain seq x y z
N MET A 1 5.77 61.04 -12.73
CA MET A 1 6.26 59.67 -13.02
C MET A 1 6.27 59.51 -14.54
N ASN A 2 7.43 59.21 -15.15
CA ASN A 2 7.64 59.26 -16.59
C ASN A 2 6.78 58.22 -17.35
N LEU A 3 6.17 58.63 -18.47
CA LEU A 3 5.28 57.84 -19.33
C LEU A 3 5.89 56.50 -19.83
N LYS A 4 7.22 56.39 -19.83
CA LYS A 4 7.95 55.15 -20.15
C LYS A 4 7.89 54.09 -19.03
N ARG A 5 7.78 54.51 -17.76
CA ARG A 5 7.67 53.58 -16.62
C ARG A 5 6.25 53.04 -16.45
N SER A 6 5.21 53.80 -16.81
CA SER A 6 3.82 53.32 -16.77
C SER A 6 3.55 52.24 -17.81
N ASN A 7 4.11 52.35 -19.01
CA ASN A 7 3.91 51.36 -20.07
C ASN A 7 4.64 50.04 -19.80
N ALA A 8 5.80 50.07 -19.14
CA ALA A 8 6.52 48.86 -18.75
C ALA A 8 5.79 48.09 -17.63
N ILE A 9 5.19 48.80 -16.67
CA ILE A 9 4.41 48.17 -15.59
C ILE A 9 3.10 47.59 -16.13
N ALA A 10 2.41 48.29 -17.05
CA ALA A 10 1.21 47.78 -17.69
C ALA A 10 1.48 46.53 -18.54
N LEU A 11 2.61 46.49 -19.26
CA LEU A 11 3.01 45.32 -20.05
C LEU A 11 3.40 44.13 -19.14
N ALA A 12 4.11 44.38 -18.03
CA ALA A 12 4.47 43.33 -17.08
C ALA A 12 3.23 42.74 -16.37
N ILE A 13 2.25 43.57 -16.01
CA ILE A 13 0.97 43.10 -15.44
C ILE A 13 0.18 42.30 -16.48
N PHE A 14 0.14 42.75 -17.74
CA PHE A 14 -0.57 42.05 -18.81
C PHE A 14 0.07 40.69 -19.15
N VAL A 15 1.41 40.60 -19.15
CA VAL A 15 2.14 39.34 -19.34
C VAL A 15 1.96 38.40 -18.14
N LEU A 16 1.95 38.92 -16.90
CA LEU A 16 1.67 38.12 -15.71
C LEU A 16 0.23 37.57 -15.72
N THR A 17 -0.77 38.37 -16.10
CA THR A 17 -2.16 37.89 -16.23
C THR A 17 -2.33 36.88 -17.37
N LEU A 18 -1.54 37.00 -18.46
CA LEU A 18 -1.61 36.06 -19.58
C LEU A 18 -0.95 34.71 -19.26
N ILE A 19 0.11 34.71 -18.43
CA ILE A 19 0.78 33.48 -17.96
C ILE A 19 -0.13 32.71 -16.97
N LEU A 20 -0.92 33.41 -16.14
CA LEU A 20 -1.87 32.77 -15.21
C LEU A 20 -3.13 32.20 -15.89
N THR A 21 -3.47 32.60 -17.12
CA THR A 21 -4.64 32.06 -17.84
C THR A 21 -4.35 30.82 -18.70
N LEU A 22 -3.10 30.36 -18.75
CA LEU A 22 -2.67 29.19 -19.53
C LEU A 22 -2.26 27.98 -18.69
N ALA A 23 -2.41 28.06 -17.35
CA ALA A 23 -2.53 26.86 -16.54
C ALA A 23 -3.91 26.26 -16.81
N GLY A 24 -4.02 25.49 -17.90
CA GLY A 24 -5.14 24.59 -18.09
C GLY A 24 -5.26 23.77 -16.82
N THR A 25 -6.40 23.85 -16.13
CA THR A 25 -6.70 22.95 -15.03
C THR A 25 -6.69 21.55 -15.62
N CYS A 26 -5.58 20.83 -15.48
CA CYS A 26 -5.58 19.40 -15.66
C CYS A 26 -6.51 18.88 -14.55
N THR A 27 -7.78 18.69 -14.87
CA THR A 27 -8.71 18.06 -13.95
C THR A 27 -8.24 16.62 -13.83
N ALA A 28 -7.52 16.31 -12.75
CA ALA A 28 -7.11 14.95 -12.45
C ALA A 28 -8.35 14.06 -12.52
N THR A 29 -8.34 13.10 -13.45
CA THR A 29 -9.45 12.15 -13.56
C THR A 29 -9.41 11.25 -12.34
N SER A 30 -10.48 11.26 -11.55
CA SER A 30 -10.62 10.37 -10.39
C SER A 30 -11.49 9.16 -10.73
N PHE A 31 -11.06 7.98 -10.31
CA PHE A 31 -11.82 6.74 -10.40
C PHE A 31 -12.21 6.27 -9.00
N GLU A 32 -13.28 5.48 -8.92
CA GLU A 32 -13.76 4.92 -7.66
C GLU A 32 -13.72 3.39 -7.72
N ILE A 33 -13.00 2.78 -6.77
CA ILE A 33 -13.12 1.35 -6.50
C ILE A 33 -14.16 1.19 -5.41
N ARG A 34 -15.24 0.46 -5.69
CA ARG A 34 -16.37 0.30 -4.75
C ARG A 34 -16.34 -1.06 -4.05
N GLY A 35 -16.86 -1.08 -2.83
CA GLY A 35 -17.23 -2.30 -2.12
C GLY A 35 -18.58 -2.84 -2.54
N THR A 36 -18.90 -4.03 -2.04
CA THR A 36 -20.19 -4.67 -2.16
C THR A 36 -21.22 -3.83 -1.42
N PRO A 37 -22.33 -3.42 -2.07
CA PRO A 37 -23.40 -2.69 -1.42
C PRO A 37 -24.12 -3.56 -0.38
N LEU A 38 -24.46 -2.94 0.75
CA LEU A 38 -25.30 -3.50 1.80
C LEU A 38 -26.61 -2.71 1.89
N ASP A 39 -27.72 -3.42 2.05
CA ASP A 39 -29.04 -2.83 2.29
C ASP A 39 -29.30 -2.79 3.80
N THR A 40 -29.35 -1.59 4.39
CA THR A 40 -29.51 -1.43 5.83
C THR A 40 -30.80 -2.05 6.35
N GLY A 41 -31.86 -2.17 5.54
CA GLY A 41 -33.10 -2.81 5.98
C GLY A 41 -33.15 -4.32 5.88
N SER A 42 -32.11 -4.94 5.33
CA SER A 42 -32.01 -6.40 5.17
C SER A 42 -30.79 -7.01 5.87
N THR A 43 -29.75 -6.21 6.10
CA THR A 43 -28.51 -6.65 6.72
C THR A 43 -28.56 -6.42 8.24
N ASP A 44 -28.44 -7.50 9.02
CA ASP A 44 -28.28 -7.36 10.47
C ASP A 44 -26.97 -6.62 10.81
N SER A 45 -26.95 -5.86 11.90
CA SER A 45 -25.82 -4.98 12.25
C SER A 45 -24.47 -5.72 12.32
N GLN A 46 -24.43 -6.91 12.92
CA GLN A 46 -23.22 -7.73 13.02
C GLN A 46 -22.70 -8.27 11.67
N ASN A 47 -23.51 -8.20 10.61
CA ASN A 47 -23.15 -8.65 9.27
C ASN A 47 -22.66 -7.51 8.37
N ILE A 48 -22.61 -6.27 8.87
CA ILE A 48 -22.04 -5.13 8.16
C ILE A 48 -20.52 -5.22 8.22
N SER A 49 -19.93 -5.74 7.14
CA SER A 49 -18.52 -6.08 7.07
C SER A 49 -18.04 -6.11 5.62
N TRP A 50 -16.80 -5.67 5.40
CA TRP A 50 -16.09 -5.73 4.14
C TRP A 50 -14.67 -6.24 4.34
N ASP A 51 -14.26 -7.14 3.46
CA ASP A 51 -12.93 -7.76 3.39
C ASP A 51 -12.48 -7.86 1.92
N PHE A 52 -11.35 -8.51 1.65
CA PHE A 52 -10.81 -8.67 0.30
C PHE A 52 -11.78 -9.26 -0.75
N ARG A 53 -12.83 -9.98 -0.32
CA ARG A 53 -13.84 -10.59 -1.21
C ARG A 53 -14.94 -9.61 -1.59
N SER A 54 -15.12 -8.58 -0.77
CA SER A 54 -16.25 -7.66 -0.81
C SER A 54 -15.84 -6.20 -0.97
N PHE A 55 -14.54 -5.89 -0.98
CA PHE A 55 -14.07 -4.57 -1.33
C PHE A 55 -12.77 -4.62 -2.11
N GLY A 56 -12.83 -4.35 -3.41
CA GLY A 56 -11.69 -4.45 -4.33
C GLY A 56 -10.57 -3.41 -4.09
N ALA A 57 -10.77 -2.48 -3.16
CA ALA A 57 -9.72 -1.56 -2.73
C ALA A 57 -8.79 -2.15 -1.68
N PHE A 58 -9.20 -3.22 -0.99
CA PHE A 58 -8.31 -3.99 -0.14
C PHE A 58 -7.31 -4.77 -0.98
N ALA A 59 -6.08 -4.85 -0.49
CA ALA A 59 -5.07 -5.63 -1.16
C ALA A 59 -5.43 -7.13 -1.12
N PHE A 60 -5.23 -7.81 -2.25
CA PHE A 60 -5.40 -9.24 -2.37
C PHE A 60 -4.31 -9.85 -3.24
N ASN A 61 -3.73 -10.95 -2.77
CA ASN A 61 -2.82 -11.78 -3.56
C ASN A 61 -3.41 -13.19 -3.64
N ALA A 62 -3.74 -13.63 -4.86
CA ALA A 62 -4.39 -14.92 -5.12
C ALA A 62 -3.59 -16.11 -4.56
N ASN A 63 -2.26 -16.06 -4.64
CA ASN A 63 -1.37 -17.09 -4.13
C ASN A 63 -1.29 -17.11 -2.59
N LYS A 64 -1.94 -16.16 -1.93
CA LYS A 64 -2.04 -16.02 -0.48
C LYS A 64 -3.48 -16.18 0.02
N TYR A 65 -4.39 -16.70 -0.81
CA TYR A 65 -5.81 -16.87 -0.45
C TYR A 65 -6.01 -17.53 0.91
N SER A 66 -5.26 -18.60 1.22
CA SER A 66 -5.32 -19.28 2.51
C SER A 66 -4.96 -18.39 3.71
N ASN A 67 -4.05 -17.44 3.54
CA ASN A 67 -3.71 -16.46 4.58
C ASN A 67 -4.86 -15.48 4.82
N PHE A 68 -5.45 -14.97 3.73
CA PHE A 68 -6.56 -14.01 3.79
C PHE A 68 -7.82 -14.62 4.42
N ILE A 69 -8.19 -15.86 4.08
CA ILE A 69 -9.33 -16.54 4.72
C ILE A 69 -9.08 -16.83 6.21
N ASN A 70 -7.81 -16.90 6.64
CA ASN A 70 -7.40 -17.07 8.03
C ASN A 70 -7.16 -15.72 8.75
N GLY A 71 -7.73 -14.64 8.22
CA GLY A 71 -7.76 -13.32 8.85
C GLY A 71 -6.53 -12.44 8.60
N SER A 72 -5.66 -12.79 7.64
CA SER A 72 -4.62 -11.86 7.17
C SER A 72 -5.23 -10.79 6.25
N GLY A 73 -4.53 -9.67 6.10
CA GLY A 73 -4.98 -8.56 5.28
C GLY A 73 -5.93 -7.64 6.03
N GLU A 74 -6.69 -6.87 5.26
CA GLU A 74 -7.51 -5.77 5.75
C GLU A 74 -8.97 -6.18 5.94
N HIS A 75 -9.62 -5.63 6.97
CA HIS A 75 -11.01 -5.89 7.30
C HIS A 75 -11.65 -4.64 7.90
N LEU A 76 -12.78 -4.20 7.36
CA LEU A 76 -13.58 -3.07 7.83
C LEU A 76 -14.95 -3.60 8.25
N TYR A 77 -15.38 -3.35 9.47
CA TYR A 77 -16.67 -3.84 9.96
C TYR A 77 -17.31 -2.90 10.97
N PHE A 78 -18.62 -3.03 11.10
CA PHE A 78 -19.40 -2.33 12.11
C PHE A 78 -19.58 -3.22 13.34
N LYS A 79 -19.52 -2.63 14.52
CA LYS A 79 -19.78 -3.27 15.80
C LYS A 79 -20.57 -2.32 16.69
N ASP A 80 -21.84 -2.65 16.91
CA ASP A 80 -22.72 -1.94 17.81
C ASP A 80 -22.19 -1.93 19.26
N LYS A 81 -22.15 -0.75 19.88
CA LYS A 81 -21.82 -0.55 21.29
C LYS A 81 -23.04 -0.22 22.16
N GLY A 82 -24.21 0.00 21.55
CA GLY A 82 -25.49 0.18 22.22
C GLY A 82 -25.81 1.61 22.67
N ASN A 83 -25.09 2.61 22.18
CA ASN A 83 -25.28 4.02 22.56
C ASN A 83 -26.41 4.69 21.75
N ASN A 84 -26.48 4.42 20.44
CA ASN A 84 -27.57 4.82 19.55
C ASN A 84 -28.21 3.61 18.87
N PRO A 85 -29.36 3.77 18.18
CA PRO A 85 -29.92 2.72 17.36
C PRO A 85 -28.90 2.23 16.33
N ALA A 86 -28.45 0.98 16.49
CA ALA A 86 -27.43 0.37 15.64
C ALA A 86 -27.80 0.40 14.16
N LEU A 87 -26.82 0.70 13.30
CA LEU A 87 -26.98 0.57 11.86
C LEU A 87 -27.36 -0.88 11.49
N GLY A 88 -28.40 -1.05 10.66
CA GLY A 88 -28.81 -2.35 10.15
C GLY A 88 -30.31 -2.61 10.28
N LYS A 89 -30.70 -3.86 10.05
CA LYS A 89 -32.09 -4.28 9.81
C LYS A 89 -33.08 -3.88 10.91
N ASP A 90 -32.64 -3.85 12.16
CA ASP A 90 -33.48 -3.47 13.29
C ASP A 90 -33.74 -1.96 13.35
N ASN A 91 -32.83 -1.14 12.81
CA ASN A 91 -32.97 0.31 12.68
C ASN A 91 -32.58 0.75 11.25
N PRO A 92 -33.40 0.44 10.24
CA PRO A 92 -33.05 0.61 8.82
C PRO A 92 -32.74 2.07 8.43
N LEU A 93 -33.28 3.02 9.21
CA LEU A 93 -33.12 4.47 9.03
C LEU A 93 -31.96 5.07 9.84
N ALA A 94 -31.30 4.30 10.71
CA ALA A 94 -30.16 4.79 11.47
C ALA A 94 -29.05 5.20 10.50
N SER A 95 -28.49 6.40 10.69
CA SER A 95 -27.46 6.98 9.82
C SER A 95 -26.27 7.51 10.62
N THR A 96 -26.14 7.11 11.87
CA THR A 96 -25.01 7.49 12.74
C THR A 96 -24.27 6.22 13.11
N ILE A 97 -22.96 6.27 12.98
CA ILE A 97 -22.01 5.29 13.53
C ILE A 97 -21.38 5.99 14.73
N ASP A 98 -21.55 5.44 15.93
CA ASP A 98 -20.98 6.04 17.13
C ASP A 98 -19.47 5.82 17.23
N GLU A 99 -18.85 6.52 18.17
CA GLU A 99 -17.43 6.40 18.47
C GLU A 99 -16.99 4.93 18.67
N GLY A 100 -16.03 4.53 17.85
CA GLY A 100 -15.43 3.22 17.76
C GLY A 100 -16.38 2.07 17.37
N GLU A 101 -17.50 2.36 16.70
CA GLU A 101 -18.38 1.34 16.12
C GLU A 101 -17.94 0.93 14.71
N LEU A 102 -17.25 1.79 13.96
CA LEU A 102 -16.57 1.40 12.73
C LEU A 102 -15.14 1.00 13.07
N VAL A 103 -14.81 -0.26 12.80
CA VAL A 103 -13.52 -0.85 13.13
C VAL A 103 -12.81 -1.26 11.86
N TYR A 104 -11.55 -0.84 11.73
CA TYR A 104 -10.63 -1.26 10.70
C TYR A 104 -9.51 -2.10 11.34
N THR A 105 -9.20 -3.25 10.75
CA THR A 105 -8.05 -4.05 11.16
C THR A 105 -7.19 -4.40 9.97
N THR A 106 -5.89 -4.51 10.20
CA THR A 106 -4.96 -5.08 9.24
C THR A 106 -3.99 -6.04 9.93
N LYS A 107 -3.77 -7.19 9.31
CA LYS A 107 -2.94 -8.26 9.85
C LYS A 107 -1.92 -8.72 8.82
N GLN A 108 -0.66 -8.84 9.23
CA GLN A 108 0.40 -9.26 8.32
C GLN A 108 0.32 -10.74 7.93
N TYR A 109 0.99 -11.06 6.83
CA TYR A 109 1.25 -12.43 6.41
C TYR A 109 2.67 -12.57 5.84
N GLN A 110 3.18 -13.80 5.91
CA GLN A 110 4.50 -14.13 5.40
C GLN A 110 4.50 -14.28 3.87
N SER A 111 5.48 -13.67 3.23
CA SER A 111 5.76 -13.76 1.79
C SER A 111 7.18 -14.25 1.54
N LYS A 112 7.36 -14.97 0.43
CA LYS A 112 8.68 -15.42 -0.01
C LYS A 112 9.31 -14.35 -0.87
N TYR A 113 10.61 -14.13 -0.75
CA TYR A 113 11.34 -13.44 -1.81
C TYR A 113 11.27 -14.28 -3.08
N LYS A 114 11.12 -13.62 -4.24
CA LYS A 114 10.98 -14.34 -5.52
C LYS A 114 12.19 -15.22 -5.82
N VAL A 115 13.40 -14.74 -5.56
CA VAL A 115 14.61 -15.57 -5.74
C VAL A 115 14.56 -16.85 -4.89
N PHE A 116 14.01 -16.79 -3.66
CA PHE A 116 13.86 -17.96 -2.80
C PHE A 116 12.76 -18.93 -3.26
N SER A 117 11.73 -18.46 -3.98
CA SER A 117 10.68 -19.33 -4.51
C SER A 117 10.98 -19.91 -5.88
N GLU A 118 11.72 -19.17 -6.71
CA GLU A 118 11.95 -19.52 -8.12
C GLU A 118 13.30 -20.22 -8.36
N GLU A 119 14.30 -20.00 -7.50
CA GLU A 119 15.61 -20.65 -7.64
C GLU A 119 15.82 -21.75 -6.60
N GLU A 120 16.44 -22.85 -7.02
CA GLU A 120 16.74 -23.97 -6.13
C GLU A 120 17.98 -23.69 -5.27
N ASN A 121 18.00 -24.22 -4.04
CA ASN A 121 19.14 -24.16 -3.10
C ASN A 121 19.52 -22.76 -2.59
N VAL A 122 18.63 -21.78 -2.69
CA VAL A 122 18.82 -20.46 -2.08
C VAL A 122 18.77 -20.57 -0.55
N THR A 123 19.81 -20.06 0.12
CA THR A 123 19.88 -20.01 1.59
C THR A 123 20.14 -18.61 2.13
N LYS A 124 20.57 -17.66 1.29
CA LYS A 124 20.90 -16.29 1.70
C LYS A 124 19.68 -15.47 2.15
N VAL A 125 18.54 -15.69 1.52
CA VAL A 125 17.27 -15.01 1.83
C VAL A 125 16.12 -16.01 1.78
N SER A 126 15.04 -15.73 2.51
CA SER A 126 13.90 -16.65 2.57
C SER A 126 12.55 -15.94 2.50
N PHE A 127 12.16 -15.26 3.57
CA PHE A 127 10.84 -14.65 3.72
C PHE A 127 10.92 -13.22 4.24
N PHE A 128 9.85 -12.48 4.00
CA PHE A 128 9.55 -11.20 4.63
C PHE A 128 8.08 -11.18 5.04
N TYR A 129 7.70 -10.25 5.92
CA TYR A 129 6.32 -10.07 6.33
C TYR A 129 5.74 -8.84 5.66
N THR A 130 4.49 -8.95 5.22
CA THR A 130 3.82 -7.87 4.51
C THR A 130 2.39 -7.73 5.00
N LEU A 131 1.91 -6.49 4.96
CA LEU A 131 0.52 -6.14 5.21
C LEU A 131 0.11 -5.02 4.26
N SER A 132 -1.17 -4.69 4.27
CA SER A 132 -1.67 -3.50 3.58
C SER A 132 -2.37 -2.57 4.54
N LEU A 133 -2.15 -1.27 4.35
CA LEU A 133 -2.74 -0.21 5.14
C LEU A 133 -3.54 0.69 4.20
N PHE A 134 -4.87 0.63 4.28
CA PHE A 134 -5.80 1.32 3.38
C PHE A 134 -5.56 1.01 1.89
N GLY A 135 -5.26 -0.24 1.58
CA GLY A 135 -4.95 -0.77 0.25
C GLY A 135 -3.55 -0.43 -0.25
N LYS A 136 -2.65 0.10 0.59
CA LYS A 136 -1.25 0.38 0.24
C LYS A 136 -0.34 -0.70 0.85
N PRO A 137 0.53 -1.36 0.06
CA PRO A 137 1.38 -2.45 0.56
C PRO A 137 2.60 -1.94 1.35
N TYR A 138 2.87 -2.61 2.47
CA TYR A 138 4.03 -2.38 3.32
C TYR A 138 4.76 -3.70 3.63
N CYS A 139 6.06 -3.61 3.88
CA CYS A 139 6.83 -4.63 4.57
C CYS A 139 6.81 -4.32 6.07
N ALA A 140 6.56 -5.33 6.90
CA ALA A 140 6.76 -5.23 8.34
C ALA A 140 8.24 -5.49 8.65
N ILE A 141 8.89 -4.48 9.21
CA ILE A 141 10.29 -4.52 9.65
C ILE A 141 10.33 -5.42 10.89
N ASP A 142 11.29 -6.34 10.93
CA ASP A 142 11.43 -7.33 12.01
C ASP A 142 10.14 -8.12 12.36
N ASN A 143 9.27 -8.38 11.38
CA ASN A 143 7.98 -9.05 11.61
C ASN A 143 7.07 -8.29 12.62
N ASP A 144 7.21 -6.97 12.69
CA ASP A 144 6.44 -6.10 13.55
C ASP A 144 5.54 -5.15 12.74
N THR A 145 4.22 -5.29 12.87
CA THR A 145 3.25 -4.43 12.16
C THR A 145 3.23 -2.99 12.66
N THR A 146 3.88 -2.71 13.79
CA THR A 146 4.05 -1.34 14.30
C THR A 146 5.22 -0.60 13.63
N ASN A 147 6.08 -1.30 12.89
CA ASN A 147 7.23 -0.74 12.20
C ASN A 147 7.21 -1.13 10.71
N LEU A 148 6.81 -0.20 9.84
CA LEU A 148 6.52 -0.49 8.44
C LEU A 148 7.44 0.25 7.46
N ALA A 149 7.90 -0.45 6.43
CA ALA A 149 8.55 0.16 5.27
C ALA A 149 7.62 0.06 4.06
N LYS A 150 7.49 1.16 3.29
CA LYS A 150 6.65 1.15 2.09
C LYS A 150 7.25 0.20 1.04
N MET A 151 6.43 -0.68 0.48
CA MET A 151 6.86 -1.50 -0.66
C MET A 151 6.95 -0.62 -1.91
N LEU A 152 8.15 -0.53 -2.51
CA LEU A 152 8.38 0.32 -3.68
C LEU A 152 8.35 -0.47 -4.98
N TYR A 153 8.98 -1.65 -5.00
CA TYR A 153 9.09 -2.45 -6.20
C TYR A 153 9.23 -3.94 -5.86
N GLN A 154 8.55 -4.77 -6.64
CA GLN A 154 8.72 -6.21 -6.62
C GLN A 154 8.60 -6.71 -8.07
N GLN A 155 9.67 -7.31 -8.58
CA GLN A 155 9.70 -7.86 -9.92
C GLN A 155 8.90 -9.16 -9.98
N ASP A 156 8.08 -9.34 -11.01
CA ASP A 156 7.39 -10.60 -11.26
C ASP A 156 8.37 -11.71 -11.68
N GLU A 157 7.98 -12.97 -11.49
CA GLU A 157 8.85 -14.14 -11.72
C GLU A 157 9.29 -14.31 -13.17
N SER A 158 8.45 -13.87 -14.12
CA SER A 158 8.73 -13.89 -15.56
C SER A 158 9.55 -12.71 -16.03
N ASP A 159 9.61 -11.64 -15.25
CA ASP A 159 10.20 -10.38 -15.66
C ASP A 159 11.74 -10.45 -15.62
N LYS A 160 12.35 -9.73 -16.55
CA LYS A 160 13.80 -9.62 -16.68
C LYS A 160 14.18 -8.17 -16.94
N LYS A 161 15.25 -7.72 -16.31
CA LYS A 161 15.90 -6.45 -16.65
C LYS A 161 17.26 -6.73 -17.27
N THR A 162 17.46 -6.33 -18.51
CA THR A 162 18.78 -6.35 -19.15
C THR A 162 19.39 -4.96 -19.09
N LEU A 163 20.67 -4.88 -18.70
CA LEU A 163 21.48 -3.67 -18.74
C LEU A 163 22.78 -3.95 -19.50
N LYS A 164 23.18 -3.01 -20.35
CA LYS A 164 24.54 -2.92 -20.91
C LYS A 164 25.43 -2.11 -19.98
N GLU A 165 26.73 -2.22 -20.18
CA GLU A 165 27.69 -1.39 -19.44
C GLU A 165 27.38 0.10 -19.61
N GLY A 166 27.36 0.82 -18.49
CA GLY A 166 27.01 2.23 -18.39
C GLY A 166 25.50 2.53 -18.36
N GLU A 167 24.63 1.53 -18.55
CA GLU A 167 23.18 1.75 -18.47
C GLU A 167 22.68 1.74 -17.02
N THR A 168 21.70 2.62 -16.76
CA THR A 168 21.02 2.75 -15.48
C THR A 168 19.58 2.25 -15.59
N TRP A 169 19.16 1.47 -14.60
CA TRP A 169 17.78 1.12 -14.36
C TRP A 169 17.20 2.00 -13.25
N ASP A 170 16.28 2.89 -13.60
CA ASP A 170 15.42 3.55 -12.62
C ASP A 170 14.37 2.56 -12.11
N ILE A 171 14.44 2.19 -10.83
CA ILE A 171 13.59 1.15 -10.23
C ILE A 171 12.30 1.78 -9.69
N ALA A 172 12.39 2.48 -8.56
CA ALA A 172 11.27 3.17 -7.92
C ALA A 172 11.78 4.08 -6.79
N GLY A 173 11.02 5.12 -6.44
CA GLY A 173 11.30 5.95 -5.25
C GLY A 173 12.66 6.64 -5.26
N GLY A 174 13.23 6.91 -6.44
CA GLY A 174 14.58 7.48 -6.58
C GLY A 174 15.72 6.46 -6.43
N TYR A 175 15.41 5.18 -6.22
CA TYR A 175 16.40 4.11 -6.29
C TYR A 175 16.68 3.73 -7.75
N SER A 176 17.94 3.53 -8.08
CA SER A 176 18.39 3.10 -9.40
C SER A 176 19.61 2.20 -9.33
N LEU A 177 19.79 1.31 -10.31
CA LEU A 177 20.94 0.42 -10.41
C LEU A 177 21.67 0.67 -11.72
N THR A 178 22.97 0.93 -11.65
CA THR A 178 23.82 1.14 -12.83
C THR A 178 24.77 -0.02 -13.00
N LEU A 179 24.76 -0.67 -14.17
CA LEU A 179 25.76 -1.66 -14.52
C LEU A 179 27.05 -0.93 -14.92
N ASN A 180 28.08 -1.04 -14.11
CA ASN A 180 29.33 -0.30 -14.30
C ASN A 180 30.32 -1.04 -15.20
N GLY A 181 30.27 -2.37 -15.25
CA GLY A 181 31.16 -3.17 -16.08
C GLY A 181 30.93 -4.67 -15.95
N ILE A 182 31.52 -5.41 -16.88
CA ILE A 182 31.52 -6.87 -16.95
C ILE A 182 32.97 -7.34 -17.05
N ASP A 183 33.30 -8.48 -16.45
CA ASP A 183 34.64 -9.05 -16.59
C ASP A 183 34.89 -9.62 -17.99
N VAL A 184 36.17 -9.77 -18.33
CA VAL A 184 36.60 -10.21 -19.67
C VAL A 184 36.10 -11.61 -20.03
N ASP A 185 35.85 -12.45 -19.02
CA ASP A 185 35.40 -13.83 -19.19
C ASP A 185 33.86 -13.92 -19.30
N GLY A 186 33.14 -12.84 -18.97
CA GLY A 186 31.67 -12.77 -19.04
C GLY A 186 30.96 -13.53 -17.93
N GLU A 187 31.64 -13.72 -16.79
CA GLU A 187 31.14 -14.48 -15.65
C GLU A 187 30.79 -13.56 -14.46
N LYS A 188 31.36 -12.36 -14.40
CA LYS A 188 31.16 -11.38 -13.32
C LYS A 188 30.64 -10.05 -13.85
N CYS A 189 29.73 -9.46 -13.07
CA CYS A 189 29.30 -8.09 -13.28
C CYS A 189 29.63 -7.23 -12.06
N TYR A 190 29.88 -5.95 -12.33
CA TYR A 190 30.12 -4.92 -11.34
C TYR A 190 29.06 -3.84 -11.52
N PHE A 191 28.30 -3.53 -10.47
CA PHE A 191 27.22 -2.55 -10.52
C PHE A 191 27.10 -1.77 -9.21
N SER A 192 26.42 -0.62 -9.27
CA SER A 192 26.18 0.25 -8.12
C SER A 192 24.69 0.55 -7.96
N LEU A 193 24.22 0.48 -6.72
CA LEU A 193 22.90 0.91 -6.28
C LEU A 193 22.97 2.37 -5.82
N TYR A 194 21.99 3.17 -6.24
CA TYR A 194 21.90 4.59 -5.92
C TYR A 194 20.54 4.92 -5.31
N LYS A 195 20.50 6.02 -4.55
CA LYS A 195 19.29 6.75 -4.15
C LYS A 195 19.48 8.22 -4.46
N ASN A 196 18.62 8.78 -5.31
CA ASN A 196 18.68 10.19 -5.71
C ASN A 196 20.09 10.62 -6.16
N ASN A 197 20.71 9.82 -7.03
CA ASN A 197 22.08 9.99 -7.54
C ASN A 197 23.21 9.90 -6.50
N THR A 198 22.90 9.55 -5.25
CA THR A 198 23.91 9.22 -4.25
C THR A 198 24.15 7.71 -4.29
N GLU A 199 25.41 7.30 -4.49
CA GLU A 199 25.78 5.89 -4.44
C GLU A 199 25.56 5.37 -3.01
N LEU A 200 24.80 4.29 -2.88
CA LEU A 200 24.56 3.62 -1.61
C LEU A 200 25.56 2.49 -1.42
N GLU A 201 25.63 1.60 -2.40
CA GLU A 201 26.44 0.41 -2.33
C GLU A 201 26.87 -0.03 -3.73
N THR A 202 27.99 -0.73 -3.79
CA THR A 202 28.61 -1.20 -5.00
C THR A 202 28.95 -2.68 -4.81
N ALA A 203 28.65 -3.51 -5.82
CA ALA A 203 28.79 -4.95 -5.74
C ALA A 203 29.51 -5.53 -6.96
N VAL A 204 30.27 -6.61 -6.73
CA VAL A 204 30.74 -7.52 -7.77
C VAL A 204 30.04 -8.84 -7.55
N VAL A 205 29.29 -9.30 -8.55
CA VAL A 205 28.50 -10.54 -8.48
C VAL A 205 28.99 -11.49 -9.56
N SER A 206 29.23 -12.74 -9.16
CA SER A 206 29.72 -13.80 -10.03
C SER A 206 28.65 -14.82 -10.36
N THR A 207 28.59 -15.26 -11.61
CA THR A 207 27.69 -16.32 -12.07
C THR A 207 28.34 -17.71 -12.14
N ASP A 208 29.65 -17.79 -11.89
CA ASP A 208 30.44 -19.04 -11.78
C ASP A 208 30.29 -19.75 -10.41
N GLY A 209 29.66 -19.09 -9.44
CA GLY A 209 29.55 -19.53 -8.05
C GLY A 209 28.27 -20.30 -7.72
N THR A 210 27.93 -20.31 -6.43
CA THR A 210 26.66 -20.84 -5.93
C THR A 210 25.49 -19.93 -6.31
N ILE A 211 24.26 -20.42 -6.14
CA ILE A 211 23.08 -19.58 -6.37
C ILE A 211 23.04 -18.36 -5.45
N ASP A 212 23.55 -18.48 -4.22
CA ASP A 212 23.59 -17.38 -3.24
C ASP A 212 24.64 -16.33 -3.61
N ASP A 213 25.74 -16.73 -4.28
CA ASP A 213 26.76 -15.80 -4.79
C ASP A 213 26.21 -14.86 -5.88
N ARG A 214 25.11 -15.28 -6.53
CA ARG A 214 24.40 -14.53 -7.57
C ARG A 214 23.35 -13.57 -7.01
N ILE A 215 23.13 -13.58 -5.69
CA ILE A 215 22.16 -12.72 -5.01
C ILE A 215 22.91 -11.56 -4.37
N PHE A 216 22.55 -10.34 -4.77
CA PHE A 216 22.96 -9.14 -4.06
C PHE A 216 21.84 -8.69 -3.12
N THR A 217 22.23 -8.30 -1.91
CA THR A 217 21.38 -7.74 -0.88
C THR A 217 22.02 -6.45 -0.38
N ALA A 218 21.24 -5.39 -0.19
CA ALA A 218 21.69 -4.21 0.53
C ALA A 218 20.89 -4.09 1.83
N ASP A 219 21.60 -3.83 2.92
CA ASP A 219 21.07 -3.65 4.27
C ASP A 219 21.55 -2.33 4.89
N ASP A 220 20.75 -1.78 5.81
CA ASP A 220 21.03 -0.54 6.53
C ASP A 220 20.24 -0.53 7.85
N GLU A 221 20.62 0.34 8.78
CA GLU A 221 19.89 0.53 10.03
C GLU A 221 18.68 1.46 9.84
N PHE A 222 17.46 0.96 10.01
CA PHE A 222 16.23 1.78 9.92
C PHE A 222 15.04 1.15 10.65
N GLY A 223 14.03 1.98 10.98
CA GLY A 223 12.81 1.55 11.67
C GLY A 223 13.04 1.36 13.17
N ASP A 224 13.67 0.25 13.55
CA ASP A 224 13.95 -0.15 14.94
C ASP A 224 15.42 0.09 15.36
N ASN A 225 16.24 0.68 14.48
CA ASN A 225 17.69 0.89 14.64
C ASN A 225 18.52 -0.40 14.62
N VAL A 226 18.02 -1.45 13.95
CA VAL A 226 18.75 -2.67 13.61
C VAL A 226 18.96 -2.73 12.10
N SER A 227 20.00 -3.43 11.65
CA SER A 227 20.24 -3.63 10.21
C SER A 227 19.16 -4.53 9.60
N HIS A 228 18.49 -4.03 8.56
CA HIS A 228 17.47 -4.73 7.78
C HIS A 228 17.78 -4.66 6.29
N ILE A 229 17.44 -5.73 5.56
CA ILE A 229 17.56 -5.75 4.10
C ILE A 229 16.48 -4.84 3.50
N TYR A 230 16.89 -3.85 2.70
CA TYR A 230 15.96 -2.99 1.97
C TYR A 230 15.96 -3.22 0.46
N PHE A 231 16.98 -3.91 -0.07
CA PHE A 231 17.10 -4.21 -1.50
C PHE A 231 17.62 -5.63 -1.72
N ILE A 232 17.05 -6.32 -2.70
CA ILE A 232 17.51 -7.62 -3.18
C ILE A 232 17.47 -7.61 -4.70
N THR A 233 18.48 -8.19 -5.35
CA THR A 233 18.41 -8.53 -6.78
C THR A 233 19.21 -9.79 -7.09
N PHE A 234 18.78 -10.55 -8.08
CA PHE A 234 19.47 -11.75 -8.56
C PHE A 234 20.08 -11.50 -9.94
N VAL A 235 21.33 -11.91 -10.11
CA VAL A 235 22.02 -11.87 -11.42
C VAL A 235 21.78 -13.19 -12.14
N ASP A 236 20.89 -13.16 -13.14
CA ASP A 236 20.44 -14.31 -13.94
C ASP A 236 21.49 -14.75 -14.98
N SER A 237 22.18 -13.79 -15.60
CA SER A 237 23.28 -14.08 -16.51
C SER A 237 24.15 -12.85 -16.72
N VAL A 238 25.42 -13.11 -16.94
CA VAL A 238 26.39 -12.14 -17.47
C VAL A 238 26.78 -12.66 -18.85
N PHE A 239 26.85 -11.75 -19.82
CA PHE A 239 27.23 -12.09 -21.18
C PHE A 239 28.26 -11.09 -21.67
N ALA A 240 29.41 -11.61 -22.10
CA ALA A 240 30.44 -10.86 -22.79
C ALA A 240 30.63 -11.39 -24.20
N SER A 241 30.73 -10.50 -25.19
CA SER A 241 31.03 -10.85 -26.58
C SER A 241 31.85 -9.77 -27.27
N THR A 242 32.22 -9.97 -28.54
CA THR A 242 32.95 -8.93 -29.29
C THR A 242 32.11 -7.69 -29.58
N ASP A 243 30.78 -7.84 -29.58
CA ASP A 243 29.87 -6.83 -30.13
C ASP A 243 28.96 -6.21 -29.06
N THR A 244 28.62 -6.95 -28.01
CA THR A 244 27.76 -6.46 -26.92
C THR A 244 27.95 -7.25 -25.64
N ASP A 245 28.13 -6.51 -24.54
CA ASP A 245 28.17 -7.04 -23.19
C ASP A 245 26.93 -6.58 -22.43
N PHE A 246 26.30 -7.51 -21.69
CA PHE A 246 25.12 -7.18 -20.88
C PHE A 246 24.97 -8.13 -19.69
N THR A 247 24.23 -7.66 -18.69
CA THR A 247 23.81 -8.46 -17.54
C THR A 247 22.29 -8.50 -17.47
N VAL A 248 21.74 -9.65 -17.08
CA VAL A 248 20.31 -9.85 -16.84
C VAL A 248 20.06 -9.95 -15.34
N PHE A 249 19.19 -9.09 -14.83
CA PHE A 249 18.73 -9.06 -13.45
C PHE A 249 17.29 -9.58 -13.36
N LYS A 250 17.02 -10.37 -12.31
CA LYS A 250 15.70 -10.90 -11.96
C LYS A 250 15.42 -10.73 -10.47
N TYR A 251 14.14 -10.94 -10.12
CA TYR A 251 13.65 -11.05 -8.74
C TYR A 251 13.99 -9.85 -7.85
N THR A 252 14.10 -8.66 -8.45
CA THR A 252 14.41 -7.44 -7.69
C THR A 252 13.28 -7.11 -6.73
N TRP A 253 13.63 -6.81 -5.48
CA TRP A 253 12.70 -6.43 -4.41
C TRP A 253 13.27 -5.21 -3.68
N LEU A 254 12.41 -4.23 -3.41
CA LEU A 254 12.81 -2.94 -2.84
C LEU A 254 11.72 -2.37 -1.92
N ILE A 255 12.15 -1.95 -0.74
CA ILE A 255 11.36 -1.15 0.21
C ILE A 255 11.99 0.22 0.43
N GLU A 256 11.18 1.19 0.84
CA GLU A 256 11.65 2.52 1.23
C GLU A 256 12.24 2.48 2.65
N LYS A 257 13.55 2.67 2.75
CA LYS A 257 14.27 2.64 4.05
C LYS A 257 14.28 3.99 4.77
N ASP A 258 14.22 5.10 4.03
CA ASP A 258 14.53 6.42 4.61
C ASP A 258 13.36 7.03 5.40
N ASN A 259 12.14 6.52 5.21
CA ASN A 259 10.93 7.00 5.88
C ASN A 259 10.08 5.81 6.38
N PRO A 260 10.56 5.04 7.37
CA PRO A 260 9.74 4.02 7.99
C PRO A 260 8.54 4.67 8.69
N LEU A 261 7.41 3.98 8.66
CA LEU A 261 6.19 4.36 9.37
C LEU A 261 6.14 3.58 10.68
N SER A 262 6.27 4.30 11.80
CA SER A 262 5.96 3.75 13.11
C SER A 262 4.48 3.98 13.43
N ILE A 263 3.81 2.99 14.01
CA ILE A 263 2.40 3.04 14.37
C ILE A 263 2.26 2.76 15.86
N GLU A 264 1.75 3.73 16.60
CA GLU A 264 1.50 3.67 18.03
C GLU A 264 0.01 3.77 18.33
N SER A 265 -0.39 3.36 19.54
CA SER A 265 -1.77 3.58 19.99
C SER A 265 -2.04 5.08 20.14
N GLY A 266 -3.19 5.54 19.65
CA GLY A 266 -3.55 6.95 19.59
C GLY A 266 -3.17 7.63 18.27
N ASP A 267 -2.42 6.98 17.38
CA ASP A 267 -2.17 7.54 16.04
C ASP A 267 -3.46 7.65 15.23
N GLU A 268 -3.61 8.74 14.48
CA GLU A 268 -4.81 9.04 13.70
C GLU A 268 -4.62 8.79 12.20
N PHE A 269 -5.61 8.15 11.58
CA PHE A 269 -5.70 7.90 10.14
C PHE A 269 -7.07 8.33 9.61
N GLY A 270 -7.20 9.62 9.30
CA GLY A 270 -8.50 10.20 8.93
C GLY A 270 -9.42 10.19 10.15
N ASN A 271 -10.58 9.54 10.04
CA ASN A 271 -11.51 9.40 11.16
C ASN A 271 -11.15 8.25 12.11
N PHE A 272 -10.15 7.44 11.78
CA PHE A 272 -9.69 6.33 12.62
C PHE A 272 -8.62 6.77 13.61
N GLU A 273 -8.63 6.17 14.79
CA GLU A 273 -7.55 6.21 15.78
C GLU A 273 -7.12 4.77 16.09
N VAL A 274 -5.82 4.57 16.34
CA VAL A 274 -5.25 3.26 16.67
C VAL A 274 -5.60 2.86 18.10
N ASP A 275 -6.57 1.95 18.23
CA ASP A 275 -6.92 1.34 19.51
C ASP A 275 -5.77 0.44 20.04
N ARG A 276 -5.16 -0.34 19.14
CA ARG A 276 -4.12 -1.32 19.47
C ARG A 276 -3.11 -1.46 18.33
N ALA A 277 -1.85 -1.23 18.66
CA ALA A 277 -0.69 -1.55 17.83
C ALA A 277 -0.02 -2.81 18.39
N LEU A 278 -0.18 -3.95 17.72
CA LEU A 278 0.41 -5.24 18.12
C LEU A 278 1.44 -5.68 17.09
N GLU A 279 2.37 -6.56 17.47
CA GLU A 279 3.42 -7.05 16.56
C GLU A 279 2.88 -7.67 15.25
N ASN A 280 1.68 -8.26 15.25
CA ASN A 280 1.13 -8.95 14.08
C ASN A 280 -0.17 -8.35 13.53
N GLN A 281 -0.73 -7.33 14.19
CA GLN A 281 -2.02 -6.76 13.85
C GLN A 281 -2.16 -5.32 14.35
N ILE A 282 -2.71 -4.45 13.51
CA ILE A 282 -3.18 -3.12 13.91
C ILE A 282 -4.71 -3.12 13.94
N VAL A 283 -5.27 -2.54 15.00
CA VAL A 283 -6.72 -2.34 15.19
C VAL A 283 -6.98 -0.87 15.39
N MET A 284 -7.88 -0.32 14.59
CA MET A 284 -8.28 1.07 14.64
C MET A 284 -9.80 1.17 14.69
N SER A 285 -10.31 2.20 15.36
CA SER A 285 -11.74 2.49 15.38
C SER A 285 -11.97 3.98 15.21
N ASN A 286 -13.18 4.37 14.80
CA ASN A 286 -13.45 5.79 14.55
C ASN A 286 -13.41 6.60 15.86
N SER A 287 -12.57 7.63 15.94
CA SER A 287 -12.37 8.43 17.16
C SER A 287 -13.56 9.32 17.52
N ASN A 288 -14.44 9.58 16.55
CA ASN A 288 -15.63 10.40 16.71
C ASN A 288 -16.81 9.76 15.96
N ALA A 289 -18.04 10.11 16.35
CA ALA A 289 -19.24 9.66 15.65
C ALA A 289 -19.24 10.11 14.18
N ILE A 290 -19.59 9.22 13.26
CA ILE A 290 -19.70 9.47 11.82
C ILE A 290 -21.18 9.54 11.45
N THR A 291 -21.64 10.72 11.00
CA THR A 291 -22.98 10.87 10.43
C THR A 291 -22.94 10.60 8.94
N ILE A 292 -23.60 9.53 8.51
CA ILE A 292 -23.74 9.13 7.12
C ILE A 292 -24.72 10.08 6.42
N ASN A 293 -24.26 10.70 5.33
CA ASN A 293 -25.14 11.40 4.42
C ASN A 293 -25.93 10.37 3.58
N VAL A 294 -27.26 10.39 3.69
CA VAL A 294 -28.20 9.45 3.04
C VAL A 294 -28.89 10.03 1.79
N ASP A 295 -28.35 11.12 1.24
CA ASP A 295 -28.76 11.64 -0.07
C ASP A 295 -28.01 10.87 -1.17
N ALA A 296 -28.68 10.57 -2.28
CA ALA A 296 -28.08 9.82 -3.38
C ALA A 296 -26.71 10.37 -3.81
N ASP A 297 -25.77 9.43 -3.98
CA ASP A 297 -24.40 9.68 -4.43
C ASP A 297 -23.55 10.57 -3.50
N SER A 298 -24.06 10.90 -2.31
CA SER A 298 -23.30 11.64 -1.32
C SER A 298 -22.13 10.84 -0.78
N LYS A 299 -21.04 11.54 -0.51
CA LYS A 299 -19.83 10.97 0.09
C LYS A 299 -19.79 11.31 1.58
N THR A 300 -19.57 10.29 2.40
CA THR A 300 -19.20 10.47 3.80
C THR A 300 -17.76 9.99 3.96
N ASN A 301 -16.81 10.92 4.08
CA ASN A 301 -15.38 10.57 4.13
C ASN A 301 -15.03 9.81 5.42
N ILE A 302 -14.14 8.83 5.27
CA ILE A 302 -13.54 8.04 6.36
C ILE A 302 -12.06 8.38 6.45
N THR A 303 -11.37 8.42 5.31
CA THR A 303 -9.99 8.91 5.16
C THR A 303 -9.93 9.82 3.93
N ASP A 304 -8.75 10.35 3.58
CA ASP A 304 -8.56 11.15 2.36
C ASP A 304 -8.92 10.39 1.07
N GLU A 305 -8.69 9.07 1.07
CA GLU A 305 -8.95 8.22 -0.10
C GLU A 305 -10.23 7.41 0.06
N TRP A 306 -10.74 7.21 1.29
CA TRP A 306 -11.84 6.29 1.58
C TRP A 306 -13.09 7.02 2.03
N HIS A 307 -14.24 6.62 1.52
CA HIS A 307 -15.53 7.20 1.87
C HIS A 307 -16.64 6.16 1.78
N PHE A 308 -17.74 6.37 2.51
CA PHE A 308 -19.00 5.70 2.21
C PHE A 308 -19.74 6.45 1.11
N LYS A 309 -20.41 5.70 0.24
CA LYS A 309 -21.47 6.19 -0.63
C LYS A 309 -22.79 5.52 -0.30
N THR A 310 -23.86 6.28 -0.50
CA THR A 310 -25.21 5.86 -0.18
C THR A 310 -26.17 6.04 -1.36
N SER A 311 -27.26 5.27 -1.34
CA SER A 311 -28.48 5.63 -2.06
C SER A 311 -29.32 6.63 -1.26
N ASP A 312 -30.37 7.17 -1.87
CA ASP A 312 -31.39 7.90 -1.11
C ASP A 312 -31.98 7.05 0.02
N ALA A 313 -32.36 7.71 1.13
CA ALA A 313 -33.24 7.13 2.14
C ALA A 313 -34.53 6.58 1.51
N GLY A 314 -34.97 5.40 1.97
CA GLY A 314 -36.14 4.69 1.44
C GLY A 314 -35.88 3.84 0.20
N LYS A 315 -34.66 3.80 -0.34
CA LYS A 315 -34.29 2.92 -1.47
C LYS A 315 -33.82 1.53 -1.04
N GLY A 316 -33.48 1.36 0.23
CA GLY A 316 -33.27 0.06 0.85
C GLY A 316 -34.60 -0.56 1.30
N SER A 317 -34.53 -1.82 1.74
CA SER A 317 -35.68 -2.53 2.30
C SER A 317 -36.15 -1.86 3.60
N ASN A 318 -37.42 -2.04 3.98
CA ASN A 318 -37.98 -1.51 5.22
C ASN A 318 -37.77 0.01 5.44
N GLY A 319 -37.66 0.77 4.35
CA GLY A 319 -37.43 2.22 4.39
C GLY A 319 -35.96 2.63 4.57
N GLY A 320 -35.03 1.67 4.64
CA GLY A 320 -33.60 1.93 4.78
C GLY A 320 -32.94 2.45 3.50
N TYR A 321 -31.63 2.28 3.41
CA TYR A 321 -30.81 2.74 2.29
C TYR A 321 -29.71 1.73 1.98
N VAL A 322 -29.09 1.88 0.82
CA VAL A 322 -27.94 1.08 0.40
C VAL A 322 -26.66 1.85 0.71
N ILE A 323 -25.66 1.18 1.29
CA ILE A 323 -24.36 1.75 1.63
C ILE A 323 -23.20 0.85 1.18
N PHE A 324 -22.10 1.45 0.73
CA PHE A 324 -20.83 0.75 0.47
C PHE A 324 -19.62 1.65 0.71
N PRO A 325 -18.48 1.09 1.16
CA PRO A 325 -17.22 1.81 1.17
C PRO A 325 -16.69 1.93 -0.25
N ALA A 326 -15.91 2.97 -0.50
CA ALA A 326 -15.33 3.29 -1.77
C ALA A 326 -13.96 3.95 -1.57
N LYS A 327 -13.04 3.69 -2.50
CA LYS A 327 -11.72 4.32 -2.56
C LYS A 327 -11.64 5.20 -3.80
N THR A 328 -11.36 6.49 -3.61
CA THR A 328 -11.07 7.43 -4.68
C THR A 328 -9.60 7.31 -5.08
N ILE A 329 -9.34 7.13 -6.37
CA ILE A 329 -8.00 7.12 -6.97
C ILE A 329 -7.90 8.31 -7.91
N THR A 330 -6.98 9.23 -7.65
CA THR A 330 -6.70 10.36 -8.53
C THR A 330 -5.52 10.04 -9.43
N LEU A 331 -5.73 10.08 -10.76
CA LEU A 331 -4.62 10.03 -11.71
C LEU A 331 -4.10 11.47 -11.89
N GLY A 332 -3.00 11.79 -11.20
CA GLY A 332 -2.23 13.02 -11.40
C GLY A 332 -0.78 12.67 -11.71
N ASP A 333 -0.28 13.10 -12.88
CA ASP A 333 1.10 13.01 -13.41
C ASP A 333 1.97 11.85 -12.87
N GLN A 334 1.42 10.64 -12.92
CA GLN A 334 2.24 9.45 -13.03
C GLN A 334 2.67 9.40 -14.51
N THR A 335 3.93 9.71 -14.81
CA THR A 335 4.53 9.24 -16.08
C THR A 335 4.16 7.76 -16.19
N PRO A 336 3.45 7.33 -17.25
CA PRO A 336 3.06 5.94 -17.35
C PRO A 336 4.33 5.09 -17.29
N SER A 337 4.48 4.30 -16.23
CA SER A 337 5.31 3.11 -16.32
C SER A 337 4.63 2.27 -17.41
N ALA A 338 5.24 2.25 -18.58
CA ALA A 338 4.68 1.60 -19.74
C ALA A 338 4.57 0.11 -19.41
N ALA A 339 3.36 -0.34 -19.07
CA ALA A 339 2.91 -1.66 -19.45
C ALA A 339 2.95 -1.69 -20.98
N MET A 340 4.10 -2.07 -21.53
CA MET A 340 4.25 -2.36 -22.95
C MET A 340 3.32 -3.54 -23.26
N ILE A 341 2.21 -3.23 -23.92
CA ILE A 341 1.44 -4.19 -24.69
C ILE A 341 2.42 -4.76 -25.72
N GLY A 342 2.94 -5.95 -25.43
CA GLY A 342 3.68 -6.76 -26.38
C GLY A 342 2.79 -7.05 -27.57
N THR A 343 3.01 -6.32 -28.66
CA THR A 343 2.42 -6.58 -29.97
C THR A 343 2.95 -7.95 -30.42
N SER A 344 2.10 -8.97 -30.33
CA SER A 344 2.39 -10.30 -30.85
C SER A 344 2.41 -10.24 -32.38
N GLY A 345 3.61 -10.12 -32.93
CA GLY A 345 3.86 -10.28 -34.36
C GLY A 345 3.59 -11.73 -34.77
N THR A 346 2.38 -11.99 -35.26
CA THR A 346 2.01 -13.28 -35.85
C THR A 346 2.41 -13.27 -37.33
N ASN A 347 3.53 -13.93 -37.64
CA ASN A 347 3.82 -14.35 -39.01
C ASN A 347 2.91 -15.53 -39.37
N THR A 348 2.18 -15.32 -40.46
CA THR A 348 1.27 -16.27 -41.10
C THR A 348 2.06 -17.37 -41.80
N SER A 349 1.73 -18.62 -41.50
CA SER A 349 1.78 -19.71 -42.48
C SER A 349 0.75 -20.77 -42.12
N ALA A 350 -0.13 -21.03 -43.10
CA ALA A 350 -1.35 -21.81 -43.01
C ALA A 350 -1.14 -23.30 -43.30
N SER A 351 -1.96 -24.16 -42.66
CA SER A 351 -2.66 -25.30 -43.27
C SER A 351 -3.43 -26.06 -42.17
N ILE A 352 -4.77 -25.97 -42.11
CA ILE A 352 -5.78 -26.88 -42.70
C ILE A 352 -6.21 -28.03 -41.74
N SER A 353 -7.48 -27.92 -41.32
CA SER A 353 -8.50 -28.93 -40.96
C SER A 353 -8.13 -30.19 -40.17
N ASP A 354 -8.79 -30.42 -39.03
CA ASP A 354 -10.04 -31.20 -39.01
C ASP A 354 -10.65 -31.27 -37.60
N SER A 355 -11.98 -31.23 -37.58
CA SER A 355 -12.84 -31.54 -36.44
C SER A 355 -12.70 -32.99 -35.97
N VAL A 356 -12.92 -33.28 -34.68
CA VAL A 356 -13.86 -34.32 -34.16
C VAL A 356 -13.65 -34.59 -32.66
N GLN A 357 -14.77 -34.43 -31.93
CA GLN A 357 -15.35 -35.18 -30.80
C GLN A 357 -14.53 -35.59 -29.56
N MET A 358 -15.19 -35.33 -28.42
CA MET A 358 -14.99 -35.97 -27.13
C MET A 358 -15.39 -37.45 -27.16
N GLN A 359 -14.62 -38.32 -26.48
CA GLN A 359 -15.23 -39.37 -25.67
C GLN A 359 -14.31 -39.87 -24.55
N GLU A 360 -14.96 -40.01 -23.39
CA GLU A 360 -14.61 -40.68 -22.14
C GLU A 360 -13.86 -42.02 -22.27
N GLY A 361 -12.97 -42.27 -21.30
CA GLY A 361 -12.31 -43.57 -21.11
C GLY A 361 -11.70 -43.68 -19.71
N ASN A 362 -12.54 -43.99 -18.74
CA ASN A 362 -12.15 -44.32 -17.36
C ASN A 362 -11.38 -45.66 -17.32
N ARG A 363 -10.25 -45.73 -16.61
CA ARG A 363 -9.78 -46.97 -15.96
C ARG A 363 -8.75 -46.70 -14.86
N THR A 364 -9.19 -47.03 -13.66
CA THR A 364 -8.48 -47.15 -12.37
C THR A 364 -7.36 -48.19 -12.41
N GLN A 365 -6.28 -47.96 -11.66
CA GLN A 365 -5.66 -49.05 -10.89
C GLN A 365 -5.12 -48.59 -9.53
N THR A 366 -5.64 -49.28 -8.52
CA THR A 366 -5.45 -49.19 -7.07
C THR A 366 -4.18 -49.92 -6.60
N LYS A 367 -3.56 -49.41 -5.52
CA LYS A 367 -2.98 -50.22 -4.42
C LYS A 367 -2.79 -49.28 -3.19
N ALA A 368 -3.62 -49.25 -2.14
CA ALA A 368 -3.90 -50.25 -1.08
C ALA A 368 -2.65 -50.54 -0.21
N ILE A 369 -2.56 -50.51 1.14
CA ILE A 369 -3.40 -50.35 2.38
C ILE A 369 -2.33 -49.99 3.47
N THR A 370 -2.52 -49.24 4.56
CA THR A 370 -3.24 -49.58 5.81
C THR A 370 -3.07 -48.44 6.82
N GLU A 371 -4.14 -48.15 7.55
CA GLU A 371 -4.24 -47.32 8.75
C GLU A 371 -3.51 -47.93 9.96
N ASN A 372 -3.17 -47.09 10.93
CA ASN A 372 -3.43 -47.40 12.33
C ASN A 372 -3.53 -46.10 13.15
N ASP A 373 -4.64 -45.99 13.86
CA ASP A 373 -5.02 -44.93 14.79
C ASP A 373 -4.15 -44.88 16.05
N SER A 374 -4.03 -43.70 16.66
CA SER A 374 -4.25 -43.51 18.10
C SER A 374 -4.38 -42.04 18.45
N GLU A 375 -5.55 -41.70 18.99
CA GLU A 375 -5.83 -40.51 19.79
C GLU A 375 -5.00 -40.51 21.08
N THR A 376 -4.49 -39.35 21.49
CA THR A 376 -4.41 -39.01 22.92
C THR A 376 -4.54 -37.50 23.10
N THR A 377 -5.64 -37.11 23.75
CA THR A 377 -5.94 -35.83 24.38
C THR A 377 -5.01 -35.61 25.58
N GLU A 378 -4.44 -34.41 25.75
CA GLU A 378 -3.99 -33.98 27.07
C GLU A 378 -4.48 -32.58 27.43
N GLU A 379 -4.97 -32.50 28.67
CA GLU A 379 -5.67 -31.43 29.32
C GLU A 379 -4.75 -30.36 29.92
N ILE A 380 -5.36 -29.20 30.10
CA ILE A 380 -5.01 -28.07 30.96
C ILE A 380 -4.68 -28.51 32.40
N PRO A 381 -3.72 -27.86 33.07
CA PRO A 381 -3.78 -27.68 34.52
C PRO A 381 -4.17 -26.23 34.85
N ARG A 382 -5.33 -26.09 35.51
CA ARG A 382 -5.60 -24.95 36.40
C ARG A 382 -4.99 -25.29 37.76
N THR A 383 -4.32 -24.33 38.38
CA THR A 383 -4.32 -24.26 39.85
C THR A 383 -4.40 -22.80 40.28
N SER A 384 -5.39 -22.59 41.14
CA SER A 384 -5.71 -21.38 41.89
C SER A 384 -4.70 -21.19 43.02
N ASP A 385 -4.33 -19.95 43.30
CA ASP A 385 -4.34 -19.43 44.67
C ASP A 385 -4.48 -17.89 44.65
N GLY A 386 -5.25 -17.39 45.61
CA GLY A 386 -5.74 -16.01 45.64
C GLY A 386 -5.26 -15.16 46.80
N LEU A 387 -5.76 -13.92 46.73
CA LEU A 387 -5.97 -12.89 47.75
C LEU A 387 -4.83 -11.90 48.13
N GLN A 388 -5.15 -10.64 47.76
CA GLN A 388 -5.25 -9.43 48.59
C GLN A 388 -3.99 -8.59 48.90
N ASN A 389 -3.97 -7.36 48.36
CA ASN A 389 -4.27 -6.09 49.06
C ASN A 389 -4.06 -4.91 48.08
N LYS A 390 -5.09 -4.11 47.76
CA LYS A 390 -5.54 -2.85 48.38
C LYS A 390 -4.60 -1.64 48.17
N ALA A 391 -5.03 -0.82 47.21
CA ALA A 391 -5.07 0.66 47.12
C ALA A 391 -3.88 1.52 47.58
N GLU A 392 -3.41 2.41 46.70
CA GLU A 392 -3.44 3.87 46.94
C GLU A 392 -3.27 4.67 45.63
N ILE A 393 -4.06 5.75 45.52
CA ILE A 393 -3.98 6.83 44.51
C ILE A 393 -3.08 7.93 45.11
N PRO A 394 -2.36 8.71 44.28
CA PRO A 394 -2.59 10.16 44.36
C PRO A 394 -2.80 10.82 42.99
N VAL A 395 -3.39 12.00 43.13
CA VAL A 395 -4.07 12.87 42.17
C VAL A 395 -3.10 13.92 41.60
N ASP A 396 -3.26 14.21 40.30
CA ASP A 396 -3.16 15.51 39.59
C ASP A 396 -1.80 16.24 39.44
N ASP A 397 -1.41 16.58 38.20
CA ASP A 397 -1.63 17.94 37.65
C ASP A 397 -1.22 18.06 36.16
N SER A 398 -2.10 18.69 35.39
CA SER A 398 -1.95 19.49 34.16
C SER A 398 -0.71 19.41 33.25
N ASN A 399 -0.94 19.22 31.94
CA ASN A 399 -0.64 20.24 30.92
C ASN A 399 -1.18 19.87 29.52
N GLU A 400 -1.98 20.78 28.95
CA GLU A 400 -2.30 20.85 27.53
C GLU A 400 -1.04 21.17 26.71
N ALA A 401 -0.79 20.40 25.67
CA ALA A 401 -0.01 20.83 24.52
C ALA A 401 -0.59 20.19 23.26
N VAL A 402 -1.37 20.99 22.52
CA VAL A 402 -1.85 20.65 21.18
C VAL A 402 -0.64 20.56 20.25
N ALA A 403 -0.26 19.35 19.87
CA ALA A 403 0.71 19.11 18.81
C ALA A 403 -0.04 18.83 17.50
N SER A 404 -0.06 19.80 16.59
CA SER A 404 -0.41 19.54 15.19
C SER A 404 0.82 18.94 14.49
N SER A 405 0.76 17.67 14.14
CA SER A 405 1.53 17.06 13.06
C SER A 405 0.53 16.77 11.93
N GLY A 406 0.78 16.93 10.64
CA GLY A 406 2.05 17.06 9.94
C GLY A 406 1.91 16.31 8.60
N PHE A 407 0.88 16.62 7.81
CA PHE A 407 0.80 16.15 6.42
C PHE A 407 0.81 17.35 5.47
N GLY A 408 1.89 17.45 4.71
CA GLY A 408 2.14 18.51 3.75
C GLY A 408 1.19 18.43 2.56
N GLY A 409 0.23 19.35 2.53
CA GLY A 409 -0.45 19.80 1.32
C GLY A 409 -0.01 21.23 1.01
N PHE A 410 0.96 21.41 0.12
CA PHE A 410 1.36 22.74 -0.36
C PHE A 410 0.24 23.34 -1.24
N LEU A 411 -0.57 24.23 -0.67
CA LEU A 411 -1.24 25.29 -1.42
C LEU A 411 -1.14 26.61 -0.64
N SER A 412 -0.21 27.45 -1.08
CA SER A 412 0.02 28.79 -0.55
C SER A 412 -1.18 29.71 -0.83
N ILE A 413 -1.85 30.20 0.22
CA ILE A 413 -2.77 31.34 0.13
C ILE A 413 -1.99 32.60 0.51
N PHE A 414 -1.64 33.41 -0.49
CA PHE A 414 -1.20 34.79 -0.26
C PHE A 414 -2.43 35.65 0.06
N SER A 415 -2.60 36.06 1.31
CA SER A 415 -3.50 37.18 1.64
C SER A 415 -2.71 38.49 1.61
N LEU A 416 -2.95 39.30 0.58
CA LEU A 416 -2.50 40.68 0.51
C LEU A 416 -3.36 41.53 1.45
N ALA A 417 -2.94 41.69 2.70
CA ALA A 417 -3.44 42.76 3.56
C ALA A 417 -2.78 44.09 3.13
N SER A 418 -3.64 45.04 2.79
CA SER A 418 -3.31 46.28 2.09
C SER A 418 -2.52 47.27 2.94
N ILE A 419 -1.53 47.88 2.28
CA ILE A 419 -0.81 49.07 2.70
C ILE A 419 -1.81 50.22 2.91
N VAL A 420 -2.01 50.62 4.15
CA VAL A 420 -2.55 51.93 4.51
C VAL A 420 -1.54 52.62 5.41
N TYR A 421 -1.26 53.87 5.06
CA TYR A 421 -0.65 54.91 5.89
C TYR A 421 0.87 55.13 5.77
N CYS A 422 1.26 56.00 4.84
CA CYS A 422 2.26 57.06 5.07
C CYS A 422 2.28 58.09 3.92
N PHE A 423 1.32 59.01 3.91
CA PHE A 423 1.51 60.32 3.29
C PHE A 423 0.90 61.39 4.20
N LYS A 424 1.68 61.83 5.20
CA LYS A 424 1.48 63.15 5.80
C LYS A 424 2.62 64.05 5.33
N ARG A 425 2.24 64.94 4.41
CA ARG A 425 2.98 66.07 3.86
C ARG A 425 3.83 66.81 4.90
N GLY A 426 5.03 67.18 4.49
CA GLY A 426 5.72 68.37 4.99
C GLY A 426 6.73 68.86 3.96
N ARG A 427 6.39 69.93 3.22
CA ARG A 427 7.15 71.20 3.18
C ARG A 427 6.73 72.13 2.03
N VAL A 428 6.66 73.41 2.43
CA VAL A 428 6.44 74.68 1.71
C VAL A 428 5.01 74.94 1.24
#